data_AF-A0AA36I4H6-F1
#
_entry.id   AF-A0AA36I4H6-F1
#
_cell.length_a   1.000
_cell.length_b   1.000
_cell.length_c   1.000
_cell.angle_alpha   90.00
_cell.angle_beta   90.00
_cell.angle_gamma   90.00
#
_symmetry.space_group_name_H-M   'P 1'
#
loop_
_entity.id
_entity.type
_entity.pdbx_description
1 polymer ?
#
loop_
_entity_poly.entity_id
_entity_poly.type
_entity_poly.pdbx_seq_one_letter_code
_entity_poly.pdbx_strand_id
1 'polypeptide(L)'
;MCGRRWLQNCRLTPTHPAHARAWLCSCLREDQLTEKQKLEAKMTNQTRLLQTSEHHAMRIAVEKVTGKLRDKEASSKQLISVRLEQVPQAEDLKEVTSLDEGEIESLAATIDPASATLRIRSGKKTVATPKNAEELRLRHRRIGFSWQFVATFRIFPDWIMGAQVAGPEI
;
A
#
# COMPACT_ATOMS: atom_id res chain seq x y z
N MET A 1 -13.68 -21.56 -2.02
CA MET A 1 -14.11 -21.14 -0.67
C MET A 1 -12.97 -20.38 -0.02
N CYS A 2 -13.01 -19.03 0.07
CA CYS A 2 -12.25 -18.22 1.05
C CYS A 2 -12.48 -16.73 0.76
N GLY A 3 -13.46 -16.14 1.43
CA GLY A 3 -13.72 -14.69 1.42
C GLY A 3 -14.17 -14.18 2.80
N ARG A 4 -13.81 -14.90 3.87
CA ARG A 4 -14.34 -14.68 5.22
C ARG A 4 -13.29 -14.85 6.31
N ARG A 5 -12.10 -14.26 6.16
CA ARG A 5 -11.09 -14.24 7.23
C ARG A 5 -10.72 -12.84 7.74
N TRP A 6 -11.25 -11.79 7.10
CA TRP A 6 -11.10 -10.40 7.55
C TRP A 6 -12.00 -10.03 8.74
N LEU A 7 -12.95 -10.89 9.14
CA LEU A 7 -13.89 -10.61 10.23
C LEU A 7 -13.47 -11.11 11.62
N GLN A 8 -12.24 -11.58 11.80
CA GLN A 8 -11.90 -12.31 13.03
C GLN A 8 -11.41 -11.43 14.20
N ASN A 9 -11.26 -10.11 14.01
CA ASN A 9 -10.82 -9.18 15.06
C ASN A 9 -11.79 -8.05 15.43
N CYS A 10 -12.98 -7.96 14.82
CA CYS A 10 -14.02 -7.02 15.26
C CYS A 10 -14.98 -7.72 16.23
N ARG A 11 -14.51 -8.00 17.45
CA ARG A 11 -15.30 -8.67 18.49
C ARG A 11 -16.24 -7.68 19.22
N LEU A 12 -17.04 -6.94 18.45
CA LEU A 12 -18.21 -6.20 18.90
C LEU A 12 -19.36 -6.56 17.96
N THR A 13 -19.97 -7.73 18.18
CA THR A 13 -21.22 -8.06 17.50
C THR A 13 -22.28 -7.06 17.95
N PRO A 14 -22.94 -6.33 17.04
CA PRO A 14 -24.02 -5.45 17.42
C PRO A 14 -25.16 -6.31 17.96
N THR A 15 -25.47 -6.19 19.25
CA THR A 15 -26.50 -7.00 19.93
C THR A 15 -27.92 -6.64 19.48
N HIS A 16 -28.08 -5.58 18.67
CA HIS A 16 -29.36 -5.11 18.17
C HIS A 16 -29.43 -5.19 16.63
N PRO A 17 -30.52 -5.73 16.04
CA PRO A 17 -30.66 -5.90 14.59
C PRO A 17 -30.59 -4.60 13.80
N ALA A 18 -30.96 -3.47 14.40
CA ALA A 18 -30.80 -2.15 13.77
C ALA A 18 -29.32 -1.75 13.60
N HIS A 19 -28.47 -2.06 14.58
CA HIS A 19 -27.05 -1.75 14.51
C HIS A 19 -26.33 -2.66 13.51
N ALA A 20 -26.73 -3.93 13.43
CA ALA A 20 -26.22 -4.87 12.42
C ALA A 20 -26.54 -4.39 10.99
N ARG A 21 -27.75 -3.91 10.74
CA ARG A 21 -28.14 -3.32 9.44
C ARG A 21 -27.39 -2.04 9.13
N ALA A 22 -27.22 -1.15 10.11
CA ALA A 22 -26.46 0.08 9.94
C ALA A 22 -24.98 -0.20 9.61
N TRP A 23 -24.37 -1.18 10.28
CA TRP A 23 -23.00 -1.62 10.02
C TRP A 23 -22.85 -2.21 8.61
N LEU A 24 -23.74 -3.11 8.20
CA LEU A 24 -23.73 -3.67 6.83
C LEU A 24 -23.88 -2.57 5.76
N CYS A 25 -24.77 -1.59 5.99
CA CYS A 25 -24.91 -0.44 5.09
C CYS A 25 -23.66 0.46 5.07
N SER A 26 -22.88 0.50 6.16
CA SER A 26 -21.60 1.20 6.19
C SER A 26 -20.56 0.47 5.33
N CYS A 27 -20.39 -0.84 5.53
CA CYS A 27 -19.45 -1.66 4.74
C CYS A 27 -19.78 -1.60 3.24
N LEU A 28 -21.05 -1.74 2.88
CA LEU A 28 -21.50 -1.61 1.49
C LEU A 28 -21.17 -0.23 0.89
N ARG A 29 -21.29 0.85 1.67
CA ARG A 29 -20.92 2.19 1.20
C ARG A 29 -19.42 2.34 1.04
N GLU A 30 -18.62 1.76 1.93
CA GLU A 30 -17.16 1.76 1.82
C GLU A 30 -16.68 1.02 0.55
N ASP A 31 -17.28 -0.12 0.23
CA ASP A 31 -16.98 -0.85 -1.01
C ASP A 31 -17.32 -0.02 -2.26
N GLN A 32 -18.49 0.62 -2.28
CA GLN A 32 -18.92 1.47 -3.39
C GLN A 32 -18.01 2.70 -3.56
N LEU A 33 -17.58 3.33 -2.46
CA LEU A 33 -16.62 4.43 -2.49
C LEU A 33 -15.26 3.96 -3.02
N THR A 34 -14.83 2.77 -2.61
CA THR A 34 -13.57 2.17 -3.06
C THR A 34 -13.59 1.90 -4.56
N GLU A 35 -14.68 1.33 -5.08
CA GLU A 35 -14.82 1.09 -6.52
C GLU A 35 -14.90 2.38 -7.33
N LYS A 36 -15.61 3.41 -6.83
CA LYS A 36 -15.62 4.73 -7.46
C LYS A 36 -14.22 5.34 -7.55
N GLN A 37 -13.44 5.29 -6.46
CA GLN A 37 -12.06 5.77 -6.45
C GLN A 37 -11.18 5.01 -7.44
N LYS A 38 -11.34 3.70 -7.60
CA LYS A 38 -10.63 2.92 -8.62
C LYS A 38 -11.00 3.38 -10.04
N LEU A 39 -12.27 3.68 -10.30
CA LEU A 39 -12.74 4.15 -11.60
C LEU A 39 -12.23 5.56 -11.92
N GLU A 40 -12.28 6.48 -10.95
CA GLU A 40 -11.76 7.84 -11.09
C GLU A 40 -10.24 7.86 -11.34
N ALA A 41 -9.50 7.02 -10.62
CA ALA A 41 -8.07 6.84 -10.81
C ALA A 41 -7.74 6.34 -12.23
N LYS A 42 -8.49 5.33 -12.72
CA LYS A 42 -8.38 4.83 -14.10
C LYS A 42 -8.70 5.91 -15.14
N MET A 43 -9.74 6.72 -14.94
CA MET A 43 -10.08 7.80 -15.87
C MET A 43 -8.98 8.86 -15.96
N THR A 44 -8.26 9.08 -14.86
CA THR A 44 -7.19 10.08 -14.77
C THR A 44 -5.81 9.49 -15.11
N ASN A 45 -5.73 8.19 -15.46
CA ASN A 45 -4.48 7.44 -15.60
C ASN A 45 -3.55 7.62 -14.39
N GLN A 46 -4.13 7.76 -13.20
CA GLN A 46 -3.42 7.85 -11.93
C GLN A 46 -3.57 6.53 -11.18
N THR A 47 -2.54 6.15 -10.43
CA THR A 47 -2.61 5.01 -9.50
C THR A 47 -3.55 5.35 -8.36
N ARG A 48 -4.48 4.45 -8.03
CA ARG A 48 -5.36 4.65 -6.87
C ARG A 48 -4.52 4.70 -5.60
N LEU A 49 -4.70 5.75 -4.81
CA LEU A 49 -4.10 5.83 -3.48
C LEU A 49 -4.75 4.82 -2.53
N LEU A 50 -3.91 4.09 -1.80
CA LEU A 50 -4.34 3.25 -0.70
C LEU A 50 -4.88 4.08 0.46
N GLN A 51 -6.03 3.67 0.99
CA GLN A 51 -6.59 4.28 2.18
C GLN A 51 -5.78 3.93 3.42
N THR A 52 -5.81 4.81 4.42
CA THR A 52 -5.08 4.60 5.69
C THR A 52 -5.53 3.35 6.43
N SER A 53 -6.82 3.01 6.37
CA SER A 53 -7.39 1.78 6.95
C SER A 53 -6.83 0.53 6.28
N GLU A 54 -6.77 0.50 4.94
CA GLU A 54 -6.20 -0.60 4.15
C GLU A 54 -4.72 -0.80 4.49
N HIS A 55 -3.94 0.28 4.56
CA HIS A 55 -2.53 0.22 4.92
C HIS A 55 -2.29 -0.31 6.34
N HIS A 56 -3.08 0.16 7.30
CA HIS A 56 -3.02 -0.32 8.69
C HIS A 56 -3.36 -1.81 8.79
N ALA A 57 -4.41 -2.24 8.09
CA ALA A 57 -4.80 -3.64 7.97
C ALA A 57 -3.67 -4.52 7.37
N MET A 58 -3.03 -4.07 6.29
CA MET A 58 -1.90 -4.77 5.68
C MET A 58 -0.70 -4.84 6.64
N ARG A 59 -0.41 -3.74 7.35
CA ARG A 59 0.67 -3.71 8.35
C ARG A 59 0.45 -4.75 9.44
N ILE A 60 -0.76 -4.81 10.02
CA ILE A 60 -1.11 -5.83 11.02
C ILE A 60 -0.91 -7.25 10.46
N ALA A 61 -1.32 -7.49 9.22
CA ALA A 61 -1.18 -8.79 8.59
C ALA A 61 0.30 -9.20 8.37
N VAL A 62 1.15 -8.28 7.92
CA VAL A 62 2.59 -8.55 7.72
C VAL A 62 3.34 -8.66 9.05
N GLU A 63 2.98 -7.87 10.05
CA GLU A 63 3.57 -7.93 11.39
C GLU A 63 3.26 -9.24 12.11
N LYS A 64 2.11 -9.87 11.83
CA LYS A 64 1.79 -11.22 12.35
C LYS A 64 2.75 -12.29 11.86
N VAL A 65 3.29 -12.16 10.64
CA VAL A 65 4.18 -13.16 10.04
C VAL A 65 5.64 -12.83 10.33
N THR A 66 6.01 -11.55 10.31
CA THR A 66 7.43 -11.12 10.34
C THR A 66 7.85 -10.49 11.67
N GLY A 67 6.92 -10.29 12.61
CA GLY A 67 7.15 -9.51 13.82
C GLY A 67 6.94 -8.00 13.60
N LYS A 68 7.07 -7.23 14.70
CA LYS A 68 6.77 -5.79 14.73
C LYS A 68 7.71 -5.00 13.81
N LEU A 69 7.15 -4.24 12.86
CA LEU A 69 7.92 -3.45 11.90
C LEU A 69 8.19 -2.04 12.46
N ARG A 70 9.40 -1.53 12.23
CA ARG A 70 9.75 -0.13 12.49
C ARG A 70 9.26 0.75 11.33
N ASP A 71 8.96 2.01 11.60
CA ASP A 71 8.40 2.92 10.59
C ASP A 71 9.37 3.23 9.43
N LYS A 72 10.68 3.08 9.65
CA LYS A 72 11.72 3.19 8.62
C LYS A 72 11.75 1.99 7.66
N GLU A 73 11.21 0.86 8.09
CA GLU A 73 11.17 -0.40 7.34
C GLU A 73 9.80 -0.61 6.69
N ALA A 74 8.75 -0.10 7.32
CA ALA A 74 7.39 -0.11 6.78
C ALA A 74 7.33 0.67 5.45
N SER A 75 6.75 0.02 4.45
CA SER A 75 6.52 0.64 3.14
C SER A 75 5.46 1.72 3.24
N SER A 76 5.67 2.83 2.53
CA SER A 76 4.69 3.91 2.41
C SER A 76 3.45 3.48 1.61
N LYS A 77 2.30 4.14 1.85
CA LYS A 77 1.06 3.88 1.10
C LYS A 77 1.23 4.07 -0.39
N GLN A 78 1.95 5.11 -0.81
CA GLN A 78 2.20 5.38 -2.22
C GLN A 78 2.94 4.23 -2.90
N LEU A 79 4.00 3.73 -2.26
CA LEU A 79 4.78 2.62 -2.79
C LEU A 79 3.93 1.36 -2.95
N ILE A 80 3.11 1.03 -1.94
CA ILE A 80 2.24 -0.16 -2.00
C ILE A 80 1.14 0.03 -3.05
N SER A 81 0.62 1.25 -3.24
CA SER A 81 -0.40 1.56 -4.25
C SER A 81 0.12 1.30 -5.66
N VAL A 82 1.33 1.77 -5.94
CA VAL A 82 2.04 1.51 -7.21
C VAL A 82 2.28 0.00 -7.41
N ARG A 83 2.66 -0.70 -6.33
CA ARG A 83 2.90 -2.15 -6.36
C ARG A 83 1.65 -2.99 -6.62
N LEU A 84 0.47 -2.52 -6.22
CA LEU A 84 -0.79 -3.21 -6.51
C LEU A 84 -1.12 -3.21 -8.01
N GLU A 85 -0.56 -2.29 -8.79
CA GLU A 85 -0.80 -2.21 -10.24
C GLU A 85 0.34 -2.84 -11.06
N GLN A 86 1.51 -3.02 -10.47
CA GLN A 86 2.72 -3.49 -11.15
C GLN A 86 2.99 -5.00 -10.98
N VAL A 87 3.71 -5.57 -11.95
CA VAL A 87 4.32 -6.90 -11.87
C VAL A 87 5.74 -6.75 -11.28
N PRO A 88 6.23 -7.68 -10.46
CA PRO A 88 7.59 -7.60 -9.91
C PRO A 88 8.65 -7.49 -11.01
N GLN A 89 9.36 -6.36 -11.02
CA GLN A 89 10.45 -6.03 -11.93
C GLN A 89 11.55 -5.29 -11.16
N ALA A 90 12.77 -5.24 -11.70
CA ALA A 90 13.87 -4.48 -11.13
C ALA A 90 13.59 -2.97 -11.27
N GLU A 91 13.80 -2.22 -10.19
CA GLU A 91 13.43 -0.81 -10.10
C GLU A 91 14.56 0.05 -9.52
N ASP A 92 14.43 1.36 -9.68
CA ASP A 92 15.36 2.32 -9.08
C ASP A 92 15.12 2.46 -7.57
N LEU A 93 16.19 2.35 -6.78
CA LEU A 93 16.19 2.49 -5.32
C LEU A 93 15.74 3.90 -4.86
N LYS A 94 15.73 4.89 -5.75
CA LYS A 94 15.22 6.23 -5.45
C LYS A 94 13.70 6.28 -5.33
N GLU A 95 12.96 5.36 -5.94
CA GLU A 95 11.49 5.35 -5.92
C GLU A 95 10.93 4.62 -4.67
N VAL A 96 11.79 4.07 -3.82
CA VAL A 96 11.43 3.24 -2.67
C VAL A 96 11.30 4.08 -1.38
N THR A 97 10.07 4.47 -1.03
CA THR A 97 9.77 5.39 0.08
C THR A 97 9.24 4.72 1.36
N SER A 98 9.71 5.15 2.54
CA SER A 98 9.20 4.68 3.86
C SER A 98 8.02 5.49 4.36
N LEU A 99 7.32 4.92 5.34
CA LEU A 99 6.32 5.63 6.12
C LEU A 99 6.88 6.90 6.79
N ASP A 100 8.09 6.82 7.37
CA ASP A 100 8.78 7.93 8.05
C ASP A 100 9.12 9.12 7.11
N GLU A 101 9.27 8.86 5.81
CA GLU A 101 9.58 9.92 4.83
C GLU A 101 8.34 10.76 4.46
N GLY A 102 7.16 10.42 4.99
CA GLY A 102 5.91 11.13 4.80
C GLY A 102 5.20 10.85 3.47
N GLU A 103 3.88 10.95 3.47
CA GLU A 103 3.01 10.79 2.29
C GLU A 103 2.84 12.13 1.55
N ILE A 104 3.95 12.79 1.22
CA ILE A 104 3.88 13.99 0.40
C ILE A 104 3.67 13.55 -1.04
N GLU A 105 2.45 13.71 -1.54
CA GLU A 105 2.17 13.61 -2.97
C GLU A 105 3.00 14.65 -3.71
N SER A 106 3.97 14.18 -4.50
CA SER A 106 4.67 15.06 -5.43
C SER A 106 3.71 15.43 -6.54
N LEU A 107 3.43 16.72 -6.73
CA LEU A 107 2.69 17.25 -7.87
C LEU A 107 3.67 17.93 -8.83
N ALA A 108 3.61 17.58 -10.11
CA ALA A 108 4.34 18.23 -11.18
C ALA A 108 3.42 19.26 -11.86
N ALA A 109 3.74 20.54 -11.70
CA ALA A 109 3.03 21.63 -12.35
C ALA A 109 3.78 22.10 -13.59
N THR A 110 3.09 22.21 -14.72
CA THR A 110 3.61 22.83 -15.94
C THR A 110 2.69 23.98 -16.34
N ILE A 111 3.24 25.18 -16.42
CA ILE A 111 2.54 26.36 -16.92
C ILE A 111 2.85 26.45 -18.40
N ASP A 112 1.82 26.40 -19.24
CA ASP A 112 1.97 26.66 -20.67
C ASP A 112 1.88 28.17 -20.91
N PRO A 113 2.99 28.84 -21.30
CA PRO A 113 3.01 30.29 -21.47
C PRO A 113 2.15 30.77 -22.65
N ALA A 114 1.81 29.89 -23.61
CA ALA A 114 0.99 30.26 -24.76
C ALA A 114 -0.52 30.25 -24.46
N SER A 115 -0.97 29.31 -23.64
CA SER A 115 -2.39 29.17 -23.29
C SER A 115 -2.75 29.77 -21.91
N ALA A 116 -1.74 30.21 -21.15
CA ALA A 116 -1.87 30.61 -19.75
C ALA A 116 -2.57 29.56 -18.87
N THR A 117 -2.50 28.27 -19.25
CA THR A 117 -3.11 27.18 -18.50
C THR A 117 -2.10 26.47 -17.61
N LEU A 118 -2.51 26.21 -16.37
CA LEU A 118 -1.77 25.41 -15.41
C LEU A 118 -2.18 23.94 -15.54
N ARG A 119 -1.23 23.08 -15.93
CA ARG A 119 -1.44 21.63 -15.94
C ARG A 119 -0.74 21.02 -14.72
N ILE A 120 -1.53 20.41 -13.84
CA ILE A 120 -1.02 19.69 -12.68
C ILE A 120 -1.09 18.19 -12.99
N ARG A 121 0.03 17.49 -12.83
CA ARG A 121 0.12 16.02 -12.92
C ARG A 121 0.66 15.45 -11.62
N SER A 122 0.35 14.19 -11.33
CA SER A 122 1.05 13.46 -10.27
C SER A 122 2.52 13.29 -10.66
N GLY A 123 3.40 13.77 -9.81
CA GLY A 123 4.83 13.52 -9.86
C GLY A 123 5.19 12.21 -9.17
N LYS A 124 6.43 11.76 -9.37
CA LYS A 124 7.03 10.65 -8.64
C LYS A 124 7.84 11.18 -7.46
N LYS A 125 7.64 10.61 -6.27
CA LYS A 125 8.45 10.92 -5.11
C LYS A 125 9.77 10.16 -5.21
N THR A 126 10.87 10.88 -5.37
CA THR A 126 12.21 10.32 -5.39
C THR A 126 12.96 10.67 -4.11
N VAL A 127 13.59 9.68 -3.49
CA VAL A 127 14.47 9.81 -2.32
C VAL A 127 15.91 9.87 -2.79
N ALA A 128 16.79 10.52 -2.01
CA ALA A 128 18.23 10.55 -2.27
C ALA A 128 18.81 9.14 -2.47
N THR A 129 19.89 9.00 -3.23
CA THR A 129 20.62 7.72 -3.36
C THR A 129 21.15 7.27 -1.99
N PRO A 130 21.11 5.96 -1.63
CA PRO A 130 21.66 5.50 -0.37
C PRO A 130 23.18 5.75 -0.33
N LYS A 131 23.65 6.31 0.78
CA LYS A 131 25.07 6.67 0.96
C LYS A 131 25.88 5.56 1.63
N ASN A 132 25.21 4.77 2.47
CA ASN A 132 25.83 3.73 3.30
C ASN A 132 25.18 2.36 3.07
N ALA A 133 25.92 1.29 3.36
CA ALA A 133 25.46 -0.09 3.20
C ALA A 133 24.18 -0.40 4.03
N GLU A 134 24.04 0.19 5.21
CA GLU A 134 22.83 0.03 6.03
C GLU A 134 21.60 0.66 5.39
N GLU A 135 21.74 1.82 4.75
CA GLU A 135 20.63 2.45 4.02
C GLU A 135 20.21 1.61 2.81
N LEU A 136 21.18 0.99 2.14
CA LEU A 136 20.93 0.06 1.03
C LEU A 136 20.17 -1.19 1.51
N ARG A 137 20.59 -1.79 2.63
CA ARG A 137 19.91 -2.94 3.24
C ARG A 137 18.48 -2.62 3.62
N LEU A 138 18.25 -1.46 4.24
CA LEU A 138 16.90 -1.01 4.61
C LEU A 138 15.99 -0.84 3.39
N ARG A 139 16.49 -0.33 2.27
CA ARG A 139 15.71 -0.22 1.03
C ARG A 139 15.35 -1.57 0.46
N HIS A 140 16.30 -2.49 0.35
CA HIS A 140 16.02 -3.84 -0.14
C HIS A 140 15.01 -4.55 0.76
N ARG A 141 15.13 -4.38 2.07
CA ARG A 141 14.16 -4.90 3.04
C ARG A 141 12.77 -4.28 2.81
N ARG A 142 12.70 -2.98 2.56
CA ARG A 142 11.45 -2.27 2.24
C ARG A 142 10.81 -2.77 0.95
N ILE A 143 11.60 -3.03 -0.10
CA ILE A 143 11.09 -3.63 -1.35
C ILE A 143 10.44 -4.98 -1.04
N GLY A 144 11.13 -5.86 -0.31
CA GLY A 144 10.58 -7.15 0.12
C GLY A 144 9.27 -7.00 0.90
N PHE A 145 9.21 -6.07 1.85
CA PHE A 145 7.98 -5.79 2.58
C PHE A 145 6.86 -5.24 1.70
N SER A 146 7.15 -4.36 0.74
CA SER A 146 6.11 -3.82 -0.16
C SER A 146 5.38 -4.93 -0.90
N TRP A 147 6.09 -5.97 -1.34
CA TRP A 147 5.50 -7.14 -1.98
C TRP A 147 4.74 -8.04 -1.00
N GLN A 148 5.22 -8.19 0.24
CA GLN A 148 4.48 -8.90 1.27
C GLN A 148 3.16 -8.19 1.62
N PHE A 149 3.14 -6.85 1.69
CA PHE A 149 1.93 -6.07 1.89
C PHE A 149 0.93 -6.34 0.76
N VAL A 150 1.39 -6.29 -0.50
CA VAL A 150 0.55 -6.60 -1.66
C VAL A 150 0.06 -8.05 -1.65
N ALA A 151 0.87 -8.99 -1.17
CA ALA A 151 0.48 -10.38 -1.03
C ALA A 151 -0.61 -10.66 0.01
N THR A 152 -0.86 -9.73 0.95
CA THR A 152 -2.03 -9.84 1.84
C THR A 152 -3.36 -9.60 1.11
N PHE A 153 -3.32 -8.95 -0.05
CA PHE A 153 -4.50 -8.52 -0.81
C PHE A 153 -4.81 -9.41 -2.03
N ARG A 154 -3.78 -10.02 -2.62
CA ARG A 154 -3.91 -10.94 -3.76
C ARG A 154 -3.40 -12.31 -3.39
N ILE A 155 -4.06 -13.35 -3.89
CA ILE A 155 -3.50 -14.71 -3.90
C ILE A 155 -2.34 -14.68 -4.91
N PHE A 156 -1.11 -14.52 -4.43
CA PHE A 156 0.06 -14.68 -5.29
C PHE A 156 0.43 -16.15 -5.42
N PRO A 157 1.07 -16.55 -6.53
CA PRO A 157 1.65 -17.87 -6.64
C PRO A 157 2.73 -18.08 -5.57
N ASP A 158 2.80 -19.31 -5.05
CA ASP A 158 3.58 -19.68 -3.87
C ASP A 158 5.07 -19.31 -3.94
N TRP A 159 5.67 -19.15 -5.13
CA TRP A 159 7.08 -18.77 -5.27
C TRP A 159 7.40 -17.34 -4.81
N ILE A 160 6.41 -16.44 -4.76
CA ILE A 160 6.56 -15.09 -4.17
C ILE A 160 6.51 -15.16 -2.64
N MET A 161 5.75 -16.11 -2.09
CA MET A 161 5.72 -16.38 -0.64
C MET A 161 6.87 -17.27 -0.17
N GLY A 162 7.46 -18.08 -1.06
CA GLY A 162 8.59 -18.97 -0.79
C GLY A 162 9.93 -18.27 -0.49
N ALA A 163 9.97 -16.93 -0.52
CA ALA A 163 11.07 -16.16 0.07
C ALA A 163 10.91 -15.99 1.60
N GLN A 164 9.77 -16.37 2.17
CA GLN A 164 9.62 -16.56 3.62
C GLN A 164 10.11 -17.97 4.00
N VAL A 165 10.93 -18.04 5.04
CA VAL A 165 11.59 -19.23 5.59
C VAL A 165 12.94 -19.62 4.93
N ALA A 166 13.88 -18.69 5.00
CA ALA A 166 15.27 -19.04 5.29
C ALA A 166 15.85 -17.99 6.25
N GLY A 167 15.26 -17.90 7.45
CA GLY A 167 16.00 -17.40 8.59
C GLY A 167 17.00 -18.47 9.01
N PRO A 168 18.27 -18.16 9.30
CA PRO A 168 19.18 -19.14 9.85
C PRO A 168 18.67 -19.56 11.23
N GLU A 169 18.45 -20.86 11.43
CA GLU A 169 18.52 -21.44 12.76
C GLU A 169 19.97 -21.30 13.24
N ILE A 170 20.25 -20.29 14.06
CA ILE A 170 21.30 -20.28 15.09
C ILE A 170 20.80 -19.44 16.26
#